data_AF-A0A8D8C8C6-F1
#
_entry.id   AF-A0A8D8C8C6-F1
#
_cell.length_a   1.000
_cell.length_b   1.000
_cell.length_c   1.000
_cell.angle_alpha   90.00
_cell.angle_beta   90.00
_cell.angle_gamma   90.00
#
_symmetry.space_group_name_H-M   'P 1'
#
loop_
_entity.id
_entity.type
_entity.pdbx_description
1 polymer ?
#
loop_
_entity_poly.entity_id
_entity_poly.type
_entity_poly.pdbx_seq_one_letter_code
_entity_poly.pdbx_strand_id
1 'polypeptide(L)'
;MDIVQEVLQKQKKDLEKYKPITVEKHLEVTVDVGHLMATDPNYFDDDLFKKDQEQYLMDLTRDNTQLLINAVWELPTEREEEAVVAKMHVRRQFYPVPETPCAEAAHKIGKKIARVKKVRRGVGQIGSHLRLTSGSRPKRRRIGW
;
A
#
# COMPACT_ATOMS: atom_id res chain seq x y z
N MET A 1 42.38 -31.56 -19.65
CA MET A 1 41.73 -31.23 -18.37
C MET A 1 40.62 -30.26 -18.70
N ASP A 2 39.40 -30.60 -18.35
CA ASP A 2 38.21 -29.90 -18.81
C ASP A 2 38.08 -28.57 -18.07
N ILE A 3 38.32 -27.46 -18.78
CA ILE A 3 38.24 -26.07 -18.27
C ILE A 3 36.93 -25.83 -17.50
N VAL A 4 35.84 -26.46 -17.93
CA VAL A 4 34.53 -26.43 -17.28
C VAL A 4 34.58 -27.01 -15.86
N GLN A 5 35.27 -28.13 -15.66
CA GLN A 5 35.40 -28.77 -14.35
C GLN A 5 36.24 -27.90 -13.40
N GLU A 6 37.31 -27.28 -13.89
CA GLU A 6 38.14 -26.37 -13.08
C GLU A 6 37.36 -25.13 -12.63
N VAL A 7 36.57 -24.52 -13.52
CA VAL A 7 35.72 -23.37 -13.18
C VAL A 7 34.66 -23.74 -12.14
N LEU A 8 33.99 -24.88 -12.31
CA LEU A 8 33.01 -25.39 -11.34
C LEU A 8 33.62 -25.66 -9.96
N GLN A 9 34.82 -26.27 -9.91
CA GLN A 9 35.51 -26.51 -8.64
C GLN A 9 35.92 -25.21 -7.96
N LYS A 10 36.37 -24.21 -8.72
CA LYS A 10 36.71 -22.90 -8.19
C LYS A 10 35.50 -22.20 -7.58
N GLN A 11 34.36 -22.20 -8.28
CA GLN A 11 33.10 -21.66 -7.76
C GLN A 11 32.66 -22.34 -6.47
N LYS A 12 32.75 -23.68 -6.38
CA LYS A 12 32.43 -24.42 -5.15
C LYS A 12 33.32 -24.03 -3.97
N LYS A 13 34.64 -23.93 -4.18
CA LYS A 13 35.60 -23.49 -3.16
C LYS A 13 35.36 -22.04 -2.70
N ASP A 14 34.88 -21.19 -3.60
CA ASP A 14 34.52 -19.82 -3.25
C ASP A 14 33.20 -19.76 -2.48
N LEU A 15 32.21 -20.60 -2.83
CA LEU A 15 30.94 -20.74 -2.10
C LEU A 15 31.13 -21.29 -0.68
N GLU A 16 32.05 -22.25 -0.48
CA GLU A 16 32.36 -22.83 0.83
C GLU A 16 32.89 -21.80 1.85
N LYS A 17 33.41 -20.66 1.39
CA LYS A 17 33.87 -19.57 2.27
C LYS A 17 32.73 -18.83 2.94
N TYR A 18 31.52 -18.92 2.39
CA TYR A 18 30.37 -18.15 2.84
C TYR A 18 29.36 -19.02 3.58
N LYS A 19 28.60 -18.40 4.48
CA LYS A 19 27.48 -19.07 5.15
C LYS A 19 26.34 -19.28 4.15
N PRO A 20 25.57 -20.37 4.28
CA PRO A 20 24.41 -20.60 3.42
C PRO A 20 23.36 -19.51 3.62
N ILE A 21 22.80 -19.03 2.51
CA ILE A 21 21.73 -18.03 2.47
C ILE A 21 20.38 -18.62 2.02
N THR A 22 20.38 -19.91 1.67
CA THR A 22 19.21 -20.66 1.22
C THR A 22 18.44 -21.19 2.43
N VAL A 23 17.15 -20.90 2.46
CA VAL A 23 16.22 -21.36 3.51
C VAL A 23 15.16 -22.21 2.85
N GLU A 24 15.06 -23.48 3.27
CA GLU A 24 14.06 -24.41 2.78
C GLU A 24 12.89 -24.49 3.77
N LYS A 25 11.66 -24.32 3.26
CA LYS A 25 10.42 -24.42 4.02
C LYS A 25 9.43 -25.33 3.31
N HIS A 26 8.51 -25.92 4.07
CA HIS A 26 7.49 -26.84 3.53
C HIS A 26 6.54 -26.12 2.56
N LEU A 27 6.07 -24.93 2.95
CA LEU A 27 5.28 -24.05 2.11
C LEU A 27 6.11 -22.83 1.70
N GLU A 28 5.92 -22.40 0.45
CA GLU A 28 6.56 -21.21 -0.09
C GLU A 28 6.06 -19.95 0.62
N VAL A 29 7.01 -19.09 0.99
CA VAL A 29 6.74 -17.80 1.62
C VAL A 29 6.38 -16.79 0.53
N THR A 30 5.28 -16.07 0.72
CA THR A 30 4.88 -15.02 -0.23
C THR A 30 5.59 -13.72 0.14
N VAL A 31 6.46 -13.22 -0.75
CA VAL A 31 7.18 -11.96 -0.54
C VAL A 31 6.56 -10.84 -1.38
N ASP A 32 6.11 -9.78 -0.71
CA ASP A 32 5.72 -8.50 -1.31
C ASP A 32 6.85 -7.49 -1.08
N VAL A 33 7.80 -7.46 -2.02
CA VAL A 33 8.95 -6.58 -1.91
C VAL A 33 8.51 -5.09 -1.95
N GLY A 34 7.32 -4.76 -2.46
CA GLY A 34 6.79 -3.39 -2.56
C GLY A 34 6.39 -2.79 -1.21
N HIS A 35 6.13 -3.65 -0.23
CA HIS A 35 5.96 -3.28 1.18
C HIS A 35 7.12 -3.78 2.06
N LEU A 36 8.14 -4.40 1.48
CA LEU A 36 9.20 -5.11 2.20
C LEU A 36 8.60 -6.11 3.20
N MET A 37 7.59 -6.86 2.77
CA MET A 37 6.81 -7.75 3.62
C MET A 37 6.94 -9.20 3.15
N ALA A 38 7.21 -10.11 4.08
CA ALA A 38 7.17 -11.55 3.86
C ALA A 38 5.99 -12.15 4.66
N THR A 39 5.12 -12.89 3.98
CA THR A 39 3.99 -13.60 4.60
C THR A 39 4.28 -15.09 4.56
N ASP A 40 4.46 -15.67 5.74
CA ASP A 40 4.77 -17.08 5.93
C ASP A 40 3.48 -17.87 6.27
N PRO A 41 2.99 -18.75 5.38
CA PRO A 41 1.80 -19.57 5.65
C PRO A 41 2.12 -20.86 6.42
N ASN A 42 3.38 -21.12 6.77
CA ASN A 42 3.76 -22.34 7.48
C ASN A 42 3.13 -22.40 8.89
N TYR A 43 2.85 -23.63 9.33
CA TYR A 43 2.34 -23.87 10.68
C TYR A 43 3.39 -23.57 11.74
N PHE A 44 2.91 -23.05 12.85
CA PHE A 44 3.69 -22.75 14.02
C PHE A 44 3.82 -24.00 14.92
N ASP A 45 4.97 -24.17 15.56
CA ASP A 45 5.22 -25.27 16.50
C ASP A 45 5.02 -24.76 17.94
N ASP A 46 3.86 -25.09 18.51
CA ASP A 46 3.46 -24.67 19.86
C ASP A 46 4.37 -25.22 20.97
N ASP A 47 4.94 -26.40 20.77
CA ASP A 47 5.75 -27.07 21.79
C ASP A 47 7.15 -26.45 21.86
N LEU A 48 7.76 -26.16 20.71
CA LEU A 48 9.02 -25.43 20.62
C LEU A 48 8.88 -23.99 21.14
N PHE A 49 7.78 -23.33 20.81
CA PHE A 49 7.52 -21.98 21.26
C PHE A 49 7.38 -21.88 22.78
N LYS A 50 6.67 -22.83 23.42
CA LYS A 50 6.53 -22.85 24.88
C LYS A 50 7.83 -23.16 25.60
N LYS A 51 8.73 -23.90 24.95
CA LYS A 51 10.04 -24.27 25.52
C LYS A 51 11.00 -23.09 25.53
N ASP A 52 11.12 -22.37 24.42
CA ASP A 52 12.02 -21.22 24.30
C ASP A 52 11.47 -20.21 23.27
N GLN A 53 10.63 -19.30 23.77
CA GLN A 53 9.88 -18.36 22.95
C GLN A 53 10.78 -17.40 22.16
N GLU A 54 11.79 -16.80 22.80
CA GLU A 54 12.61 -15.77 22.16
C GLU A 54 13.49 -16.38 21.07
N GLN A 55 14.15 -17.50 21.37
CA GLN A 55 15.01 -18.18 20.41
C GLN A 55 14.20 -18.69 19.21
N TYR A 56 13.03 -19.28 19.45
CA TYR A 56 12.15 -19.75 18.38
C TYR A 56 11.69 -18.62 17.46
N LEU A 57 11.24 -17.49 18.02
CA LEU A 57 10.84 -16.33 17.23
C LEU A 57 12.02 -15.73 16.48
N MET A 58 13.20 -15.69 17.09
CA MET A 58 14.42 -15.17 16.45
C MET A 58 14.83 -16.04 15.26
N ASP A 59 14.81 -17.37 15.40
CA ASP A 59 15.14 -18.29 14.31
C ASP A 59 14.11 -18.24 13.18
N LEU A 60 12.81 -18.22 13.51
CA LEU A 60 11.74 -18.12 12.52
C LEU A 60 11.80 -16.79 11.74
N THR A 61 12.05 -15.69 12.44
CA THR A 61 12.15 -14.35 11.82
C THR A 61 13.44 -14.17 11.03
N ARG A 62 14.57 -14.74 11.48
CA ARG A 62 15.82 -14.79 10.72
C ARG A 62 15.59 -15.41 9.35
N ASP A 63 14.93 -16.57 9.33
CA ASP A 63 14.66 -17.32 8.11
C ASP A 63 13.78 -16.55 7.13
N ASN A 64 12.70 -15.96 7.62
CA ASN A 64 11.82 -15.12 6.82
C ASN A 64 12.52 -13.84 6.32
N THR A 65 13.39 -13.24 7.13
CA THR A 65 14.17 -12.05 6.76
C THR A 65 15.21 -12.40 5.70
N GLN A 66 15.85 -13.56 5.79
CA GLN A 66 16.81 -14.02 4.78
C GLN A 66 16.13 -14.14 3.40
N LEU A 67 14.95 -14.76 3.33
CA LEU A 67 14.16 -14.86 2.10
C LEU A 67 13.76 -13.48 1.55
N LEU A 68 13.36 -12.55 2.44
CA LEU A 68 13.03 -11.19 2.05
C LEU A 68 14.24 -10.46 1.46
N ILE A 69 15.39 -10.50 2.12
CA ILE A 69 16.61 -9.82 1.65
C ILE A 69 17.13 -10.42 0.34
N ASN A 70 17.07 -11.75 0.19
CA ASN A 70 17.40 -12.41 -1.06
C ASN A 70 16.58 -11.84 -2.23
N ALA A 71 15.26 -11.71 -2.05
CA ALA A 71 14.37 -11.13 -3.05
C ALA A 71 14.64 -9.64 -3.32
N VAL A 72 15.10 -8.87 -2.33
CA VAL A 72 15.49 -7.45 -2.53
C VAL A 72 16.76 -7.36 -3.38
N TRP A 73 17.73 -8.27 -3.20
CA TRP A 73 18.99 -8.26 -3.96
C TRP A 73 18.87 -8.75 -5.40
N GLU A 74 17.76 -9.40 -5.74
CA GLU A 74 17.42 -9.74 -7.12
C GLU A 74 16.87 -8.54 -7.92
N LEU A 75 16.53 -7.42 -7.25
CA LEU A 75 16.00 -6.24 -7.92
C LEU A 75 17.04 -5.52 -8.78
N PRO A 76 16.61 -4.88 -9.88
CA PRO A 76 17.48 -4.02 -10.68
C PRO A 76 17.98 -2.85 -9.82
N THR A 77 19.31 -2.68 -9.79
CA THR A 77 19.99 -1.62 -9.04
C THR A 77 20.57 -0.57 -9.96
N GLU A 78 20.50 0.68 -9.55
CA GLU A 78 21.10 1.83 -10.22
C GLU A 78 21.98 2.59 -9.23
N ARG A 79 23.04 3.21 -9.74
CA ARG A 79 23.89 4.08 -8.93
C ARG A 79 23.47 5.51 -9.15
N GLU A 80 22.97 6.15 -8.11
CA GLU A 80 22.68 7.58 -8.10
C GLU A 80 23.66 8.25 -7.14
N GLU A 81 24.48 9.16 -7.69
CA GLU A 81 25.54 9.88 -6.99
C GLU A 81 26.48 8.95 -6.21
N GLU A 82 26.33 8.90 -4.88
CA GLU A 82 27.17 8.10 -3.97
C GLU A 82 26.44 6.84 -3.42
N ALA A 83 25.18 6.59 -3.82
CA ALA A 83 24.36 5.50 -3.29
C ALA A 83 23.94 4.48 -4.37
N VAL A 84 23.85 3.21 -3.95
CA VAL A 84 23.24 2.15 -4.76
C VAL A 84 21.76 2.07 -4.38
N VAL A 85 20.88 2.36 -5.33
CA VAL A 85 19.43 2.37 -5.12
C VAL A 85 18.80 1.24 -5.92
N ALA A 86 17.92 0.46 -5.28
CA ALA A 86 17.14 -0.56 -5.96
C ALA A 86 15.83 0.03 -6.50
N LYS A 87 15.46 -0.33 -7.73
CA LYS A 87 14.16 0.04 -8.30
C LYS A 87 13.07 -0.84 -7.73
N MET A 88 12.20 -0.23 -6.93
CA MET A 88 11.08 -0.91 -6.30
C MET A 88 9.90 -1.05 -7.28
N HIS A 89 9.25 -2.20 -7.26
CA HIS A 89 8.06 -2.49 -8.09
C HIS A 89 6.80 -1.95 -7.43
N VAL A 90 5.71 -1.92 -8.19
CA VAL A 90 4.40 -1.49 -7.71
C VAL A 90 3.92 -2.42 -6.60
N ARG A 91 3.42 -1.82 -5.52
CA ARG A 91 2.92 -2.51 -4.33
C ARG A 91 1.81 -3.50 -4.68
N ARG A 92 1.90 -4.74 -4.18
CA ARG A 92 0.89 -5.79 -4.46
C ARG A 92 -0.36 -5.64 -3.59
N GLN A 93 -0.20 -5.28 -2.32
CA GLN A 93 -1.34 -5.06 -1.42
C GLN A 93 -1.91 -3.64 -1.55
N PHE A 94 -3.22 -3.53 -1.74
CA PHE A 94 -3.91 -2.24 -1.72
C PHE A 94 -4.45 -1.96 -0.32
N TYR A 95 -3.99 -0.87 0.28
CA TYR A 95 -4.59 -0.36 1.52
C TYR A 95 -5.70 0.64 1.19
N PRO A 96 -6.78 0.65 1.98
CA PRO A 96 -7.82 1.66 1.84
C PRO A 96 -7.22 3.05 2.10
N VAL A 97 -7.33 3.94 1.13
CA VAL A 97 -6.92 5.33 1.28
C VAL A 97 -7.88 5.99 2.27
N PRO A 98 -7.42 6.67 3.34
CA PRO A 98 -8.32 7.44 4.18
C PRO A 98 -8.99 8.52 3.33
N GLU A 99 -10.31 8.51 3.28
CA GLU A 99 -11.11 9.46 2.50
C GLU A 99 -10.94 10.90 3.04
N THR A 100 -9.82 11.54 2.70
CA THR A 100 -9.82 12.99 2.57
C THR A 100 -10.21 13.26 1.12
N PRO A 101 -11.29 14.01 0.84
CA PRO A 101 -11.60 14.35 -0.53
C PRO A 101 -10.41 15.14 -1.06
N CYS A 102 -9.68 14.52 -2.00
CA CYS A 102 -8.59 15.15 -2.72
C CYS A 102 -9.08 16.54 -3.14
N ALA A 103 -8.32 17.60 -2.88
CA ALA A 103 -8.77 18.99 -2.98
C ALA A 103 -9.47 19.34 -4.32
N GLU A 104 -9.17 18.57 -5.38
CA GLU A 104 -9.82 18.64 -6.68
C GLU A 104 -11.33 18.31 -6.67
N ALA A 105 -11.76 17.32 -5.87
CA ALA A 105 -13.16 16.98 -5.68
C ALA A 105 -13.91 18.12 -4.96
N ALA A 106 -13.28 18.72 -3.93
CA ALA A 106 -13.82 19.89 -3.23
C ALA A 106 -13.97 21.11 -4.16
N HIS A 107 -13.00 21.34 -5.06
CA HIS A 107 -13.06 22.44 -6.03
C HIS A 107 -14.21 22.28 -7.05
N LYS A 108 -14.43 21.05 -7.56
CA LYS A 108 -15.54 20.74 -8.47
C LYS A 108 -16.90 20.91 -7.79
N ILE A 109 -17.02 20.49 -6.53
CA ILE A 109 -18.23 20.69 -5.71
C ILE A 109 -18.47 22.18 -5.45
N GLY A 110 -17.44 22.93 -5.08
CA GLY A 110 -17.51 24.38 -4.86
C GLY A 110 -17.98 25.16 -6.09
N LYS A 111 -17.46 24.84 -7.28
CA LYS A 111 -17.90 25.44 -8.55
C LYS A 111 -19.37 25.14 -8.87
N LYS A 112 -19.83 23.91 -8.67
CA LYS A 112 -21.24 23.54 -8.83
C LYS A 112 -22.15 24.35 -7.89
N ILE A 113 -21.79 24.46 -6.62
CA ILE A 113 -22.55 25.22 -5.62
C ILE A 113 -22.60 26.72 -5.97
N ALA A 114 -21.47 27.30 -6.39
CA ALA A 114 -21.41 28.70 -6.82
C ALA A 114 -22.28 28.97 -8.04
N ARG A 115 -22.30 28.06 -9.02
CA ARG A 115 -23.15 28.16 -10.22
C ARG A 115 -24.64 28.12 -9.85
N VAL A 116 -25.05 27.20 -8.99
CA VAL A 116 -26.44 27.10 -8.52
C VAL A 116 -26.86 28.35 -7.73
N LYS A 117 -26.00 28.89 -6.87
CA LYS A 117 -26.26 30.15 -6.14
C LYS A 117 -26.42 31.35 -7.09
N LYS A 118 -25.60 31.44 -8.15
CA LYS A 118 -25.70 32.51 -9.16
C LYS A 118 -27.02 32.45 -9.93
N VAL A 119 -27.46 31.26 -10.34
CA VAL A 119 -28.75 31.06 -11.02
C VAL A 119 -29.91 31.45 -10.10
N ARG A 120 -29.90 31.03 -8.83
CA ARG A 120 -30.93 31.42 -7.86
C ARG A 120 -31.00 32.94 -7.61
N ARG A 121 -29.84 33.62 -7.55
CA ARG A 121 -29.79 35.09 -7.43
C ARG A 121 -30.36 35.80 -8.67
N GLY A 122 -30.08 35.29 -9.86
CA GLY A 122 -30.65 35.83 -11.11
C GLY A 122 -32.16 35.65 -11.19
N VAL A 123 -32.69 34.49 -10.81
CA VAL A 123 -34.15 34.24 -10.78
C VAL A 123 -34.86 35.11 -9.74
N GLY A 124 -34.22 35.39 -8.59
CA GLY A 124 -34.74 36.30 -7.58
C GLY A 124 -34.83 37.77 -8.03
N GLN A 125 -33.97 38.20 -8.96
CA GLN A 125 -34.06 39.55 -9.56
C GLN A 125 -35.12 39.65 -10.66
N ILE A 126 -35.45 38.55 -11.36
CA ILE A 126 -36.52 38.54 -12.36
C ILE A 126 -37.89 38.46 -11.67
N GLY A 127 -37.98 37.76 -10.54
CA GLY A 127 -39.20 37.67 -9.72
C GLY A 127 -39.59 38.96 -8.98
N SER A 128 -38.72 39.97 -8.90
CA SER A 128 -39.05 41.27 -8.28
C SER A 128 -39.79 42.23 -9.22
N HIS A 129 -39.88 41.92 -10.52
CA HIS A 129 -40.62 42.71 -11.52
C HIS A 129 -42.04 42.23 -11.81
N LEU A 130 -42.44 41.04 -11.31
CA LEU A 130 -43.82 40.57 -11.37
C LEU A 130 -44.46 40.64 -9.98
N ARG A 131 -44.76 41.86 -9.53
CA ARG A 131 -45.65 42.08 -8.38
C ARG A 131 -47.10 41.87 -8.87
N LEU A 132 -47.51 40.61 -8.92
CA LEU A 132 -48.91 40.25 -9.16
C LEU A 132 -49.78 40.84 -8.04
N THR A 133 -50.88 41.41 -8.49
CA THR A 133 -51.99 41.94 -7.74
C THR A 133 -52.53 40.93 -6.72
N SER A 134 -53.00 41.50 -5.60
CA SER A 134 -53.82 40.93 -4.54
C SER A 134 -54.41 39.52 -4.77
N GLY A 135 -54.00 38.58 -3.94
CA GLY A 135 -54.65 37.27 -3.79
C GLY A 135 -54.40 36.69 -2.40
N SER A 136 -55.48 36.56 -1.63
CA SER A 136 -55.61 36.10 -0.24
C SER A 136 -54.64 35.03 0.28
N ARG A 137 -54.12 35.25 1.49
CA ARG A 137 -53.46 34.25 2.36
C ARG A 137 -54.42 33.10 2.72
N PRO A 138 -53.92 31.85 2.83
CA PRO A 138 -54.46 30.89 3.79
C PRO A 138 -53.52 30.73 5.01
N LYS A 139 -54.16 30.55 6.17
CA LYS A 139 -53.59 30.47 7.52
C LYS A 139 -52.75 29.21 7.76
N ARG A 140 -51.79 29.37 8.70
CA ARG A 140 -51.01 28.38 9.47
C ARG A 140 -51.57 26.94 9.52
N ARG A 141 -50.66 25.97 9.44
CA ARG A 141 -50.60 24.87 10.42
C ARG A 141 -49.20 24.75 11.01
N ARG A 142 -49.17 24.87 12.33
CA ARG A 142 -48.03 24.63 13.21
C ARG A 142 -48.06 23.13 13.52
N ILE A 143 -46.99 22.40 13.28
CA ILE A 143 -46.83 21.03 13.78
C ILE A 143 -45.48 20.99 14.50
N GLY A 144 -45.53 20.97 15.84
CA GLY A 144 -44.53 20.28 16.66
C GLY A 144 -44.88 18.78 16.64
N TRP A 145 -44.00 17.84 16.94
CA TRP A 145 -42.79 17.83 17.75
C TRP A 145 -41.61 17.29 16.96
#